data_AF-A0A2G6KMW7-F1
#
_entry.id   AF-A0A2G6KMW7-F1
#
_cell.length_a   1.000
_cell.length_b   1.000
_cell.length_c   1.000
_cell.angle_alpha   90.00
_cell.angle_beta   90.00
_cell.angle_gamma   90.00
#
_symmetry.space_group_name_H-M   'P 1'
#
loop_
_entity.id
_entity.type
_entity.pdbx_description
1 polymer ?
#
loop_
_entity_poly.entity_id
_entity_poly.type
_entity_poly.pdbx_seq_one_letter_code
_entity_poly.pdbx_strand_id
1 'polypeptide(L)' 'MKAFTQLDGLVAPMDRANVDTDLIIPKQFLKSIKRSGFGPNLFDELRYLDEGQPGMDCSTRP' A
#
# COMPACT_ATOMS: atom_id res chain seq x y z
N MET A 1 3.72 -5.81 -19.77
CA MET A 1 2.84 -6.77 -19.07
C MET A 1 3.57 -8.09 -18.94
N LYS A 2 3.40 -8.80 -17.82
CA LYS A 2 3.86 -10.18 -17.66
C LYS A 2 2.67 -11.11 -17.96
N ALA A 3 2.88 -12.18 -18.70
CA ALA A 3 1.83 -13.17 -18.92
C ALA A 3 1.45 -13.80 -17.57
N PHE A 4 0.15 -13.93 -17.32
CA PHE A 4 -0.38 -14.58 -16.12
C PHE A 4 -0.90 -15.96 -16.51
N THR A 5 -0.27 -17.03 -16.00
CA THR A 5 -0.63 -18.42 -16.32
C THR A 5 -1.08 -19.17 -15.09
N GLN A 6 -0.22 -19.24 -14.07
CA GLN A 6 -0.49 -19.87 -12.78
C GLN A 6 0.29 -19.13 -11.69
N LEU A 7 -0.33 -18.99 -10.51
CA LEU A 7 0.30 -18.43 -9.32
C LEU A 7 -0.11 -19.28 -8.12
N ASP A 8 0.86 -19.97 -7.54
CA ASP A 8 0.73 -20.63 -6.25
C ASP A 8 1.41 -19.75 -5.19
N GLY A 9 0.66 -19.29 -4.20
CA GLY A 9 1.16 -18.30 -3.23
C GLY A 9 0.34 -18.22 -1.96
N LEU A 10 0.88 -17.50 -0.97
CA LEU A 10 0.23 -17.28 0.31
C LEU A 10 -1.00 -16.38 0.15
N VAL A 11 -2.10 -16.74 0.83
CA VAL A 11 -3.31 -15.93 0.91
C VAL A 11 -3.33 -15.13 2.20
N ALA A 12 -3.71 -13.86 2.12
CA ALA A 12 -3.97 -13.00 3.28
C ALA A 12 -5.46 -12.61 3.31
N PRO A 13 -6.27 -13.19 4.21
CA PRO A 13 -7.68 -12.83 4.32
C PRO A 13 -7.86 -11.42 4.91
N MET A 14 -8.80 -10.66 4.38
CA MET A 14 -9.20 -9.35 4.91
C MET A 14 -10.72 -9.32 5.05
N ASP A 15 -11.21 -9.44 6.29
CA ASP A 15 -12.64 -9.44 6.60
C ASP A 15 -13.19 -8.01 6.70
N ARG A 16 -13.29 -7.36 5.54
CA ARG A 16 -13.81 -5.99 5.42
C ARG A 16 -14.53 -5.81 4.09
N ALA A 17 -15.78 -5.37 4.15
CA ALA A 17 -16.50 -4.88 2.98
C ALA A 17 -16.11 -3.42 2.66
N ASN A 18 -16.35 -2.99 1.42
CA ASN A 18 -16.18 -1.60 0.98
C ASN A 18 -14.74 -1.07 1.12
N VAL A 19 -13.76 -1.88 0.69
CA VAL A 19 -12.37 -1.43 0.55
C VAL A 19 -12.28 -0.47 -0.64
N ASP A 20 -12.12 0.81 -0.35
CA ASP A 20 -12.05 1.87 -1.37
C ASP A 20 -10.61 2.26 -1.73
N THR A 21 -10.46 3.21 -2.65
CA THR A 21 -9.15 3.62 -3.17
C THR A 21 -8.27 4.30 -2.13
N ASP A 22 -8.86 5.08 -1.22
CA ASP A 22 -8.11 5.76 -0.16
C ASP A 22 -7.65 4.74 0.91
N LEU A 23 -8.45 3.70 1.20
CA LEU A 23 -8.05 2.62 2.11
C LEU A 23 -6.90 1.77 1.52
N ILE A 24 -6.91 1.52 0.21
CA ILE A 24 -5.80 0.79 -0.46
C ILE A 24 -4.53 1.64 -0.43
N ILE A 25 -4.63 2.93 -0.77
CA ILE A 25 -3.51 3.85 -0.75
C ILE A 25 -3.99 5.30 -0.52
N PRO A 26 -3.60 5.94 0.59
CA PRO A 26 -4.03 7.30 0.85
C PRO A 26 -3.51 8.33 -0.18
N LYS A 27 -4.37 9.29 -0.54
CA LYS A 27 -4.08 10.32 -1.57
C LYS A 27 -2.80 11.14 -1.36
N GLN A 28 -2.32 11.31 -0.13
CA GLN A 28 -1.09 12.07 0.16
C GLN A 28 0.13 11.49 -0.56
N PHE A 29 0.14 10.19 -0.81
CA PHE A 29 1.25 9.51 -1.47
C PHE A 29 1.23 9.64 -2.99
N LEU A 30 0.08 9.95 -3.58
CA LEU A 30 -0.11 10.08 -5.03
C LEU A 30 0.50 11.36 -5.63
N LYS A 31 1.05 12.24 -4.78
CA LYS A 31 1.81 13.42 -5.22
C LYS A 31 3.27 13.09 -5.58
N SER A 32 3.72 11.88 -5.29
CA SER A 32 5.09 11.46 -5.56
C SER A 32 5.33 11.30 -7.07
N ILE A 33 6.39 11.95 -7.57
CA ILE A 33 6.92 11.75 -8.93
C ILE A 33 8.06 10.73 -8.97
N LYS A 34 8.44 10.17 -7.81
CA LYS A 34 9.53 9.19 -7.71
C LYS A 34 9.09 7.90 -8.41
N ARG A 35 10.03 7.25 -9.12
CA ARG A 35 9.81 5.94 -9.75
C ARG A 35 10.00 4.76 -8.79
N SER A 36 10.05 5.02 -7.49
CA SER A 36 9.96 3.99 -6.45
C SER A 36 8.52 3.49 -6.36
N GLY A 37 8.31 2.18 -6.19
CA GLY A 37 6.97 1.62 -6.04
C GLY A 37 6.25 2.11 -4.77
N PHE A 38 4.93 1.96 -4.74
CA PHE A 38 4.06 2.36 -3.63
C PHE A 38 3.83 1.25 -2.58
N GLY A 39 4.56 0.14 -2.67
CA GLY A 39 4.37 -1.05 -1.82
C GLY A 39 4.40 -0.78 -0.31
N PRO A 40 5.28 0.07 0.23
CA PRO A 40 5.25 0.42 1.66
C PRO A 40 3.92 1.06 2.07
N ASN A 41 3.31 1.86 1.20
CA ASN A 41 2.14 2.69 1.48
C ASN A 41 0.81 1.93 1.32
N LEU A 42 0.86 0.64 0.97
CA LEU A 42 -0.31 -0.22 0.81
C LEU A 42 -1.00 -0.41 2.17
N PHE A 43 -2.29 -0.10 2.22
CA PHE A 43 -3.11 -0.16 3.43
C PHE A 43 -2.53 0.65 4.61
N ASP A 44 -1.92 1.81 4.34
CA ASP A 44 -1.17 2.60 5.33
C ASP A 44 -1.92 2.79 6.67
N GLU A 45 -3.20 3.20 6.59
CA GLU A 45 -4.04 3.47 7.76
C GLU A 45 -4.34 2.21 8.61
N LEU A 46 -4.30 1.03 8.00
CA LEU A 46 -4.50 -0.25 8.70
C LEU A 46 -3.19 -0.91 9.10
N ARG A 47 -2.12 -0.64 8.35
CA ARG A 47 -0.84 -1.31 8.45
C ARG A 47 0.05 -0.68 9.52
N TYR A 48 0.00 0.63 9.67
CA TYR A 48 0.90 1.39 10.52
C TYR A 48 0.13 2.15 11.61
N LEU A 49 0.72 2.22 12.81
CA LEU A 49 0.13 2.93 13.95
C LEU A 49 0.58 4.40 14.04
N ASP A 50 1.69 4.74 13.39
CA ASP A 50 2.23 6.10 13.32
C ASP A 50 1.66 6.84 12.11
N GLU A 51 1.59 8.17 12.16
CA GLU A 51 1.17 8.96 10.99
C GLU A 51 2.34 9.14 10.01
N GLY A 52 2.14 8.76 8.75
CA GLY A 52 3.08 9.10 7.67
C GLY A 52 2.94 10.56 7.23
N GLN A 53 4.04 11.32 7.20
CA GLN A 53 4.07 12.70 6.72
C GLN A 53 4.75 12.83 5.34
N PRO A 54 4.41 13.86 4.53
CA PRO A 54 5.10 14.12 3.28
C PRO A 54 6.61 14.27 3.46
N GLY A 55 7.38 13.47 2.72
CA GLY A 55 8.85 13.51 2.75
C GLY A 55 9.49 12.53 3.74
N MET A 56 8.72 11.88 4.61
CA MET A 56 9.23 10.79 5.45
C MET A 56 9.44 9.50 4.64
N ASP A 57 10.45 8.73 5.00
CA ASP A 57 10.65 7.40 4.46
C ASP A 57 9.63 6.43 5.10
N CYS A 58 8.69 5.94 4.29
CA CYS A 58 7.66 5.00 4.77
C CYS A 58 8.21 3.57 4.94
N SER A 59 9.36 3.25 4.35
CA SER A 59 9.95 1.91 4.46
C SER A 59 10.52 1.61 5.84
N THR A 60 10.77 2.64 6.64
CA THR A 60 11.27 2.52 8.03
C THR A 60 10.15 2.51 9.06
N ARG A 61 8.88 2.57 8.62
CA ARG A 61 7.73 2.49 9.53
C ARG A 61 7.50 1.03 9.98
N PRO A 62 7.03 0.82 11.22
CA PRO A 62 6.98 -0.51 11.87
C PRO A 62 6.26 -1.60 11.09
#